data_AF-A0A9Q9WD93-F1
#
_entry.id   AF-A0A9Q9WD93-F1
#
_cell.length_a   1.000
_cell.length_b   1.000
_cell.length_c   1.000
_cell.angle_alpha   90.00
_cell.angle_beta   90.00
_cell.angle_gamma   90.00
#
_symmetry.space_group_name_H-M   'P 1'
#
loop_
_entity.id
_entity.type
_entity.pdbx_description
1 polymer ?
#
loop_
_entity_poly.entity_id
_entity_poly.type
_entity_poly.pdbx_seq_one_letter_code
_entity_poly.pdbx_strand_id
1 'polypeptide(L)'
;MWIHHETLTECFCLSSGVNVKTGHVFPASFTHRGPAEELRSARSFSGGQMVEVYDSSRELVKIEPCRWTPNNDMAFWLSQDDETILQYLSTSPHAEPPHFVHHIKSTIQFLLDHPSADGLFPGGQPQLYRRAEDGRWKRA
;
A
#
# COMPACT_ATOMS: atom_id res chain seq x y z
N MET A 1 31.99 32.67 -4.98
CA MET A 1 30.95 32.33 -3.99
C MET A 1 29.66 32.16 -4.77
N TRP A 2 29.41 30.94 -5.25
CA TRP A 2 28.19 30.59 -5.98
C TRP A 2 27.32 29.80 -5.01
N ILE A 3 26.19 30.39 -4.62
CA ILE A 3 25.21 29.74 -3.76
C ILE A 3 24.41 28.80 -4.67
N HIS A 4 24.61 27.50 -4.53
CA HIS A 4 23.69 26.49 -5.05
C HIS A 4 22.41 26.56 -4.22
N HIS A 5 21.34 27.07 -4.81
CA HIS A 5 20.00 26.87 -4.30
C HIS A 5 19.47 25.59 -4.95
N GLU A 6 19.72 24.44 -4.32
CA GLU A 6 19.01 23.20 -4.63
C GLU A 6 17.56 23.38 -4.21
N THR A 7 16.68 23.70 -5.15
CA THR A 7 15.24 23.57 -4.94
C THR A 7 14.90 22.07 -4.93
N LEU A 8 14.83 21.49 -3.73
CA LEU A 8 14.11 20.26 -3.49
C LEU A 8 12.71 20.42 -4.10
N THR A 9 12.36 19.57 -5.07
CA THR A 9 11.01 19.54 -5.64
C THR A 9 10.10 18.88 -4.60
N GLU A 10 9.69 19.62 -3.59
CA GLU A 10 8.71 19.14 -2.61
C GLU A 10 7.37 18.92 -3.33
N CYS A 11 6.82 17.71 -3.23
CA CYS A 11 5.50 17.42 -3.75
C CYS A 11 4.46 18.10 -2.83
N PHE A 12 3.96 19.26 -3.25
CA PHE A 12 3.01 20.07 -2.46
C PHE A 12 1.67 19.37 -2.15
N CYS A 13 1.33 18.29 -2.85
CA CYS A 13 0.12 17.52 -2.62
C CYS A 13 0.41 16.01 -2.72
N LEU A 14 0.60 15.35 -1.57
CA LEU A 14 0.88 13.91 -1.49
C LEU A 14 -0.38 13.04 -1.72
N SER A 15 -1.57 13.57 -1.42
CA SER A 15 -2.83 12.84 -1.61
C SER A 15 -4.03 13.77 -1.77
N SER A 16 -5.01 13.29 -2.55
CA SER A 16 -6.25 13.99 -2.86
C SER A 16 -7.46 13.11 -2.57
N GLY A 17 -8.56 13.74 -2.15
CA GLY A 17 -9.88 13.12 -2.04
C GLY A 17 -10.82 13.65 -3.12
N VAL A 18 -11.80 12.84 -3.51
CA VAL A 18 -12.86 13.22 -4.45
C VAL A 18 -14.22 12.91 -3.85
N ASN A 19 -15.10 13.91 -3.78
CA ASN A 19 -16.49 13.68 -3.42
C ASN A 19 -17.25 13.12 -4.64
N VAL A 20 -17.58 11.83 -4.60
CA VAL A 20 -18.29 11.14 -5.70
C VAL A 20 -19.66 11.71 -6.06
N LYS A 21 -20.34 12.42 -5.15
CA LYS A 21 -21.66 13.04 -5.44
C LYS A 21 -21.52 14.38 -6.16
N THR A 22 -20.48 15.16 -5.83
CA THR A 22 -20.33 16.54 -6.32
C THR A 22 -19.20 16.71 -7.32
N GLY A 23 -18.30 15.73 -7.44
CA GLY A 23 -17.08 15.83 -8.23
C GLY A 23 -15.98 16.71 -7.63
N HIS A 24 -16.20 17.30 -6.45
CA HIS A 24 -15.23 18.21 -5.82
C HIS A 24 -13.96 17.47 -5.39
N VAL A 25 -12.80 17.97 -5.81
CA VAL A 25 -11.46 17.45 -5.49
C VAL A 25 -10.82 18.33 -4.43
N PHE A 26 -10.23 17.74 -3.40
CA PHE A 26 -9.61 18.47 -2.29
C PHE A 26 -8.36 17.74 -1.77
N PRO A 27 -7.35 18.47 -1.24
CA PRO A 27 -6.24 17.84 -0.52
C PRO A 27 -6.75 17.02 0.66
N ALA A 28 -6.24 15.80 0.84
CA ALA A 28 -6.69 14.91 1.90
C ALA A 28 -5.53 14.11 2.46
N SER A 29 -5.69 13.59 3.67
CA SER A 29 -4.80 12.59 4.27
C SER A 29 -5.64 11.47 4.87
N PHE A 30 -5.15 10.23 4.77
CA PHE A 30 -5.91 9.04 5.17
C PHE A 30 -5.11 8.23 6.19
N THR A 31 -5.56 8.23 7.44
CA THR A 31 -4.97 7.42 8.52
C THR A 31 -5.42 5.96 8.45
N HIS A 32 -6.60 5.70 7.89
CA HIS A 32 -7.16 4.37 7.71
C HIS A 32 -7.21 4.03 6.23
N ARG A 33 -6.31 3.17 5.78
CA ARG A 33 -6.16 2.81 4.36
C ARG A 33 -6.64 1.39 4.06
N GLY A 34 -7.36 0.75 4.99
CA GLY A 34 -7.93 -0.59 4.84
C GLY A 34 -9.12 -0.66 3.86
N PRO A 35 -9.64 -1.87 3.58
CA PRO A 35 -9.33 -3.15 4.25
C PRO A 35 -8.08 -3.84 3.70
N ALA A 36 -7.53 -4.78 4.47
CA ALA A 36 -6.39 -5.64 4.10
C ALA A 36 -5.22 -4.85 3.46
N GLU A 37 -4.80 -3.79 4.14
CA GLU A 37 -3.73 -2.89 3.68
C GLU A 37 -2.44 -3.67 3.37
N GLU A 38 -1.93 -4.45 4.33
CA GLU A 38 -0.69 -5.22 4.15
C GLU A 38 -0.77 -6.22 2.98
N LEU A 39 -1.90 -6.91 2.80
CA LEU A 39 -2.09 -7.82 1.66
C LEU A 39 -2.00 -7.08 0.32
N ARG A 40 -2.63 -5.90 0.22
CA ARG A 40 -2.58 -5.09 -0.99
C ARG A 40 -1.20 -4.48 -1.22
N SER A 41 -0.53 -4.04 -0.16
CA SER A 41 0.84 -3.55 -0.22
C SER A 41 1.82 -4.64 -0.65
N ALA A 42 1.72 -5.84 -0.05
CA ALA A 42 2.53 -7.01 -0.41
C ALA A 42 2.37 -7.41 -1.88
N ARG A 43 1.13 -7.40 -2.38
CA ARG A 43 0.83 -7.64 -3.80
C ARG A 43 1.53 -6.61 -4.71
N SER A 44 1.41 -5.32 -4.41
CA SER A 44 2.04 -4.26 -5.20
C SER A 44 3.56 -4.30 -5.13
N PHE A 45 4.10 -4.48 -3.92
CA PHE A 45 5.54 -4.59 -3.66
C PHE A 45 6.17 -5.78 -4.39
N SER A 46 5.42 -6.86 -4.54
CA SER A 46 5.84 -8.06 -5.28
C SER A 46 5.62 -7.96 -6.81
N GLY A 47 5.33 -6.77 -7.34
CA GLY A 47 5.17 -6.53 -8.78
C GLY A 47 3.79 -6.86 -9.37
N GLY A 48 2.75 -6.94 -8.53
CA GLY A 48 1.39 -7.14 -8.98
C GLY A 48 0.89 -6.05 -9.91
N GLN A 49 0.16 -6.43 -10.97
CA GLN A 49 -0.36 -5.50 -11.97
C GLN A 49 -1.51 -4.63 -11.43
N MET A 50 -1.85 -3.53 -12.12
CA MET A 50 -3.04 -2.73 -11.80
C MET A 50 -4.31 -3.58 -11.89
N VAL A 51 -5.25 -3.41 -10.95
CA VAL A 51 -6.52 -4.14 -10.89
C VAL A 51 -7.66 -3.26 -10.40
N GLU A 52 -8.88 -3.58 -10.85
CA GLU A 52 -10.12 -3.05 -10.28
C GLU A 52 -10.36 -3.69 -8.89
N VAL A 53 -10.67 -2.87 -7.89
CA VAL A 53 -10.79 -3.31 -6.49
C VAL A 53 -12.18 -3.10 -5.91
N TYR A 54 -13.05 -2.34 -6.59
CA TYR A 54 -14.39 -2.04 -6.10
C TYR A 54 -15.47 -2.43 -7.10
N ASP A 55 -16.35 -3.34 -6.68
CA ASP A 55 -17.57 -3.68 -7.42
C ASP A 55 -18.69 -2.74 -6.97
N SER A 56 -18.94 -1.70 -7.77
CA SER A 56 -19.97 -0.69 -7.48
C SER A 56 -21.40 -1.25 -7.57
N SER A 57 -21.64 -2.31 -8.35
CA SER A 57 -22.96 -2.93 -8.47
C SER A 57 -23.37 -3.71 -7.22
N ARG A 58 -22.36 -4.23 -6.50
CA ARG A 58 -22.55 -5.01 -5.26
C ARG A 58 -22.14 -4.26 -4.01
N GLU A 59 -21.55 -3.07 -4.17
CA GLU A 59 -20.97 -2.22 -3.14
C GLU A 59 -19.91 -2.95 -2.30
N LEU A 60 -19.03 -3.70 -2.96
CA LEU A 60 -18.01 -4.53 -2.32
C LEU A 60 -16.60 -4.11 -2.72
N VAL A 61 -15.69 -4.07 -1.75
CA VAL A 61 -14.26 -4.17 -2.07
C VAL A 61 -13.95 -5.65 -2.30
N LYS A 62 -13.36 -5.95 -3.46
CA LYS A 62 -12.95 -7.30 -3.86
C LYS A 62 -11.44 -7.33 -3.99
N ILE A 63 -10.81 -8.20 -3.20
CA ILE A 63 -9.38 -8.50 -3.32
C ILE A 63 -9.28 -9.90 -3.93
N GLU A 64 -8.89 -9.94 -5.20
CA GLU A 64 -8.68 -11.19 -5.92
C GLU A 64 -7.48 -11.97 -5.36
N PRO A 65 -7.47 -13.31 -5.49
CA PRO A 65 -6.29 -14.11 -5.24
C PRO A 65 -5.08 -13.54 -5.99
N CYS A 66 -4.00 -13.34 -5.27
CA CYS A 66 -2.72 -12.93 -5.83
C CYS A 66 -1.67 -14.01 -5.61
N ARG A 67 -0.51 -13.81 -6.22
CA ARG A 67 0.66 -14.68 -6.06
C ARG A 67 1.90 -13.82 -5.93
N TRP A 68 2.82 -14.28 -5.12
CA TRP A 68 4.19 -13.79 -5.06
C TRP A 68 5.10 -14.99 -4.89
N THR A 69 6.32 -14.88 -5.37
CA THR A 69 7.36 -15.88 -5.14
C THR A 69 8.08 -15.54 -3.83
N PRO A 70 8.33 -16.53 -2.96
CA PRO A 70 9.20 -16.31 -1.80
C PRO A 70 10.52 -15.70 -2.25
N ASN A 71 10.92 -14.61 -1.61
CA ASN A 71 12.20 -13.95 -1.86
C ASN A 71 13.05 -14.03 -0.59
N ASN A 72 14.19 -14.74 -0.69
CA ASN A 72 15.11 -14.96 0.43
C ASN A 72 15.77 -13.66 0.92
N ASP A 73 15.80 -12.62 0.09
CA ASP A 73 16.38 -11.32 0.43
C ASP A 73 15.46 -10.47 1.32
N MET A 74 14.19 -10.86 1.48
CA MET A 74 13.23 -10.11 2.31
C MET A 74 13.70 -10.00 3.77
N ALA A 75 14.27 -11.07 4.32
CA ALA A 75 14.83 -11.05 5.67
C ALA A 75 16.04 -10.11 5.79
N PHE A 76 16.86 -10.03 4.74
CA PHE A 76 17.98 -9.08 4.66
C PHE A 76 17.47 -7.65 4.65
N TRP A 77 16.46 -7.32 3.83
CA TRP A 77 15.91 -5.98 3.75
C TRP A 77 15.25 -5.54 5.06
N LEU A 78 14.57 -6.46 5.75
CA LEU A 78 13.96 -6.17 7.04
C LEU A 78 14.99 -5.77 8.11
N SER A 79 16.21 -6.31 8.04
CA SER A 79 17.29 -6.03 9.00
C SER A 79 18.05 -4.72 8.72
N GLN A 80 17.78 -4.04 7.61
CA GLN A 80 18.49 -2.81 7.26
C GLN A 80 17.99 -1.60 8.08
N ASP A 81 18.87 -0.62 8.22
CA ASP A 81 18.52 0.68 8.78
C ASP A 81 17.60 1.49 7.85
N ASP A 82 17.03 2.55 8.41
CA ASP A 82 16.03 3.36 7.73
C ASP A 82 16.61 4.14 6.54
N GLU A 83 17.87 4.56 6.62
CA GLU A 83 18.58 5.26 5.54
C GLU A 83 18.81 4.34 4.34
N THR A 84 19.26 3.10 4.58
CA THR A 84 19.46 2.09 3.54
C THR A 84 18.13 1.71 2.88
N ILE A 85 17.05 1.55 3.65
CA ILE A 85 15.73 1.26 3.08
C ILE A 85 15.22 2.40 2.21
N LEU A 86 15.36 3.65 2.66
CA LEU A 86 15.01 4.81 1.85
C LEU A 86 15.83 4.82 0.57
N GLN A 87 17.15 4.68 0.66
CA GLN A 87 18.04 4.80 -0.48
C GLN A 87 17.79 3.74 -1.57
N TYR A 88 17.42 2.51 -1.19
CA TYR A 88 17.32 1.39 -2.13
C TYR A 88 15.90 0.94 -2.46
N LEU A 89 14.92 1.20 -1.60
CA LEU A 89 13.53 0.76 -1.80
C LEU A 89 12.56 1.92 -2.12
N SER A 90 13.00 3.18 -2.03
CA SER A 90 12.25 4.34 -2.52
C SER A 90 12.71 4.73 -3.93
N THR A 91 11.77 5.29 -4.72
CA THR A 91 12.09 5.97 -5.98
C THR A 91 12.52 7.43 -5.79
N SER A 92 12.33 8.00 -4.60
CA SER A 92 12.60 9.39 -4.25
C SER A 92 12.96 9.54 -2.75
N PRO A 93 14.15 9.08 -2.31
CA PRO A 93 14.49 8.96 -0.88
C PRO A 93 14.31 10.24 -0.04
N HIS A 94 14.52 11.42 -0.64
CA HIS A 94 14.43 12.72 0.02
C HIS A 94 13.01 13.32 0.03
N ALA A 95 12.03 12.67 -0.61
CA ALA A 95 10.66 13.15 -0.74
C ALA A 95 9.61 12.20 -0.15
N GLU A 96 10.05 11.06 0.40
CA GLU A 96 9.15 10.11 1.03
C GLU A 96 8.54 10.67 2.32
N PRO A 97 7.30 10.27 2.67
CA PRO A 97 6.71 10.69 3.93
C PRO A 97 7.42 10.02 5.12
N PRO A 98 7.34 10.62 6.33
CA PRO A 98 8.04 10.11 7.52
C PRO A 98 7.72 8.65 7.91
N HIS A 99 6.61 8.10 7.42
CA HIS A 99 6.16 6.74 7.72
C HIS A 99 6.49 5.71 6.62
N PHE A 100 7.23 6.10 5.58
CA PHE A 100 7.57 5.23 4.46
C PHE A 100 8.31 3.97 4.90
N VAL A 101 9.41 4.12 5.65
CA VAL A 101 10.23 2.96 6.07
C VAL A 101 9.42 2.00 6.93
N HIS A 102 8.61 2.51 7.86
CA HIS A 102 7.72 1.69 8.66
C HIS A 102 6.74 0.89 7.79
N HIS A 103 6.17 1.52 6.76
CA HIS A 103 5.26 0.85 5.83
C HIS A 103 5.96 -0.26 5.03
N ILE A 104 7.18 0.01 4.53
CA ILE A 104 7.99 -0.99 3.82
C ILE A 104 8.34 -2.17 4.73
N LYS A 105 8.83 -1.91 5.96
CA LYS A 105 9.14 -2.97 6.94
C LYS A 105 7.90 -3.82 7.29
N SER A 106 6.73 -3.19 7.45
CA SER A 106 5.48 -3.90 7.72
C SER A 106 5.08 -4.80 6.54
N THR A 107 5.24 -4.30 5.31
CA THR A 107 4.95 -5.07 4.09
C THR A 107 5.91 -6.25 3.93
N ILE A 108 7.21 -6.05 4.19
CA ILE A 108 8.22 -7.12 4.14
C ILE A 108 7.94 -8.17 5.22
N GLN A 109 7.62 -7.76 6.44
CA GLN A 109 7.23 -8.68 7.51
C GLN A 109 6.01 -9.51 7.10
N PHE A 110 4.99 -8.88 6.50
CA PHE A 110 3.80 -9.59 6.03
C PHE A 110 4.14 -10.66 4.97
N LEU A 111 5.06 -10.36 4.06
CA LEU A 111 5.55 -11.31 3.04
C LEU A 111 6.34 -12.48 3.66
N LEU A 112 7.12 -12.23 4.71
CA LEU A 112 7.84 -13.28 5.44
C LEU A 112 6.88 -14.18 6.22
N ASP A 113 5.85 -13.61 6.83
CA ASP A 113 4.81 -14.36 7.55
C ASP A 113 3.93 -15.18 6.60
N HIS A 114 3.84 -14.75 5.34
CA HIS A 114 3.07 -15.41 4.28
C HIS A 114 3.95 -15.68 3.04
N PRO A 115 4.86 -16.67 3.08
CA PRO A 115 5.74 -16.98 1.94
C PRO A 115 4.97 -17.31 0.65
N SER A 116 3.71 -17.76 0.78
CA SER A 116 2.75 -17.86 -0.31
C SER A 116 1.44 -17.18 0.07
N ALA A 117 0.71 -16.70 -0.94
CA ALA A 117 -0.61 -16.10 -0.77
C ALA A 117 -1.74 -17.15 -0.61
N ASP A 118 -1.49 -18.44 -0.85
CA ASP A 118 -2.53 -19.48 -0.91
C ASP A 118 -3.33 -19.57 0.41
N GLY A 119 -2.67 -19.43 1.55
CA GLY A 119 -3.32 -19.42 2.87
C GLY A 119 -4.24 -18.21 3.10
N LEU A 120 -4.04 -17.14 2.34
CA LEU A 120 -4.86 -15.92 2.40
C LEU A 120 -6.12 -16.01 1.53
N PHE A 121 -6.19 -16.98 0.62
CA PHE A 121 -7.32 -17.21 -0.28
C PHE A 121 -7.77 -18.68 -0.25
N PRO A 122 -8.42 -19.13 0.84
CA PRO A 122 -8.91 -20.50 0.95
C PRO A 122 -9.79 -20.89 -0.24
N GLY A 123 -9.47 -22.01 -0.88
CA GLY A 123 -10.19 -22.48 -2.08
C GLY A 123 -10.09 -21.55 -3.28
N GLY A 124 -9.06 -20.68 -3.32
CA GLY A 124 -8.88 -19.69 -4.38
C GLY A 124 -9.97 -18.61 -4.40
N GLN A 125 -10.70 -18.41 -3.30
CA GLN A 125 -11.79 -17.45 -3.23
C GLN A 125 -11.28 -16.04 -2.92
N PRO A 126 -11.86 -14.99 -3.54
CA PRO A 126 -11.49 -13.62 -3.24
C PRO A 126 -11.90 -13.21 -1.83
N GLN A 127 -11.19 -12.25 -1.26
CA GLN A 127 -11.58 -11.61 -0.03
C GLN A 127 -12.56 -10.47 -0.33
N LEU A 128 -13.80 -10.61 0.17
CA LEU A 128 -14.86 -9.62 -0.03
C LEU A 128 -15.07 -8.80 1.24
N TYR A 129 -15.25 -7.49 1.07
CA TYR A 129 -15.54 -6.57 2.18
C TYR A 129 -16.70 -5.65 1.84
N ARG A 130 -17.60 -5.47 2.79
CA ARG A 130 -18.71 -4.52 2.73
C ARG A 130 -18.52 -3.42 3.77
N ARG A 131 -18.99 -2.21 3.45
CA ARG A 131 -19.05 -1.11 4.40
C ARG A 131 -20.23 -1.35 5.35
N ALA A 132 -19.94 -1.39 6.65
CA ALA A 132 -20.96 -1.50 7.69
C ALA A 132 -21.56 -0.14 8.03
N GLU A 133 -22.68 -0.13 8.75
CA GLU A 133 -23.36 1.10 9.21
C GLU A 133 -22.47 1.98 10.08
N ASP A 134 -21.56 1.37 10.85
CA ASP A 134 -20.54 2.07 11.65
C ASP A 134 -19.41 2.71 10.80
N GLY A 135 -19.52 2.62 9.47
CA GLY A 135 -18.59 3.18 8.50
C GLY A 135 -17.34 2.34 8.25
N ARG A 136 -17.11 1.24 8.99
CA ARG A 136 -15.93 0.39 8.84
C ARG A 136 -16.14 -0.69 7.77
N TRP A 137 -15.04 -1.18 7.21
CA TRP A 137 -15.04 -2.35 6.33
C TRP A 137 -15.09 -3.64 7.16
N LYS A 138 -16.03 -4.54 6.84
CA LYS A 138 -16.14 -5.88 7.44
C LYS A 138 -16.08 -6.95 6.35
N ARG A 139 -15.55 -8.13 6.68
CA ARG A 139 -15.63 -9.28 5.76
C ARG A 139 -17.10 -9.58 5.45
N ALA A 140 -17.40 -9.75 4.17
CA ALA A 140 -18.72 -10.07 3.66
C ALA A 140 -18.95 -11.59 3.60
#